data_AF-A0A8T1YSR1-F1
#
_entry.id   AF-A0A8T1YSR1-F1
#
_cell.length_a   1.000
_cell.length_b   1.000
_cell.length_c   1.000
_cell.angle_alpha   90.00
_cell.angle_beta   90.00
_cell.angle_gamma   90.00
#
_symmetry.space_group_name_H-M   'P 1'
#
loop_
_entity.id
_entity.type
_entity.pdbx_description
1 polymer ?
#
loop_
_entity_poly.entity_id
_entity_poly.type
_entity_poly.pdbx_seq_one_letter_code
_entity_poly.pdbx_strand_id
1 'polypeptide(L)'
;MCTSTRDIMANNKIKWKETVYEALLEAVESGNREFFIEIIKCDSQLLWISKPTSGRNLFQLAVEFKKEKIFNLIHGLDDRKVTLLRSYDNENNNILHIAAHLSSPQQLSKISGAALKMQREIQWFKEVKSLVSEREVVQKNNKDKTPREIFEESHETLRKEGEQWMKSTATACSFVAALIATVTFQAIFTVPGGTDDTLGEPLLFRDSHFMAFIIVDALSFFASCTSVLIFLNILTARYSFDDFIVSLPRKMILALTILVMAIAAMLIAFTTALFTSMRQKPVLVISVVPLAYLPGVLFLMMQYPLLKEMISFTYGKGLFDRDTTRWF
;
A
#
# COMPACT_ATOMS: atom_id res chain seq x y z
N MET A 1 -54.21 -6.10 39.26
CA MET A 1 -52.75 -6.10 39.48
C MET A 1 -51.93 -6.81 38.39
N CYS A 2 -52.51 -7.39 37.32
CA CYS A 2 -51.76 -8.19 36.32
C CYS A 2 -51.46 -7.49 34.97
N THR A 3 -51.97 -6.30 34.71
CA THR A 3 -51.70 -5.54 33.48
C THR A 3 -50.40 -4.73 33.60
N SER A 4 -50.26 -3.96 34.69
CA SER A 4 -49.08 -3.12 34.94
C SER A 4 -47.75 -3.89 34.98
N THR A 5 -47.71 -5.10 35.55
CA THR A 5 -46.48 -5.93 35.57
C THR A 5 -46.15 -6.56 34.22
N ARG A 6 -47.17 -6.88 33.39
CA ARG A 6 -46.96 -7.31 31.99
C ARG A 6 -46.44 -6.16 31.12
N ASP A 7 -46.98 -4.97 31.31
CA ASP A 7 -46.55 -3.77 30.58
C ASP A 7 -45.11 -3.38 30.95
N ILE A 8 -44.72 -3.49 32.23
CA ILE A 8 -43.34 -3.25 32.68
C ILE A 8 -42.37 -4.31 32.14
N MET A 9 -42.75 -5.60 32.13
CA MET A 9 -41.92 -6.66 31.56
C MET A 9 -41.79 -6.55 30.04
N ALA A 10 -42.87 -6.17 29.34
CA ALA A 10 -42.85 -5.92 27.90
C ALA A 10 -41.97 -4.70 27.56
N ASN A 11 -42.10 -3.61 28.31
CA ASN A 11 -41.30 -2.40 28.13
C ASN A 11 -39.81 -2.65 28.41
N ASN A 12 -39.49 -3.43 29.46
CA ASN A 12 -38.11 -3.86 29.70
C ASN A 12 -37.58 -4.73 28.56
N LYS A 13 -38.37 -5.68 28.05
CA LYS A 13 -37.95 -6.54 26.93
C LYS A 13 -37.69 -5.75 25.64
N ILE A 14 -38.46 -4.69 25.38
CA ILE A 14 -38.26 -3.76 24.26
C ILE A 14 -36.94 -2.98 24.45
N LYS A 15 -36.75 -2.38 25.63
CA LYS A 15 -35.55 -1.63 25.97
C LYS A 15 -34.27 -2.46 25.87
N TRP A 16 -34.29 -3.69 26.36
CA TRP A 16 -33.16 -4.62 26.25
C TRP A 16 -32.81 -4.93 24.80
N LYS A 17 -33.81 -5.11 23.93
CA LYS A 17 -33.56 -5.34 22.49
C LYS A 17 -32.93 -4.13 21.83
N GLU A 18 -33.42 -2.92 22.11
CA GLU A 18 -32.83 -1.68 21.60
C GLU A 18 -31.36 -1.53 22.03
N THR A 19 -31.05 -1.79 23.30
CA THR A 19 -29.67 -1.73 23.81
C THR A 19 -28.76 -2.75 23.11
N VAL A 20 -29.23 -3.98 22.89
CA VAL A 20 -28.45 -5.01 22.17
C VAL A 20 -28.23 -4.61 20.71
N TYR A 21 -29.21 -3.97 20.08
CA TYR A 21 -29.11 -3.53 18.68
C TYR A 21 -28.07 -2.43 18.54
N GLU A 22 -28.10 -1.43 19.43
CA GLU A 22 -27.10 -0.35 19.46
C GLU A 22 -25.69 -0.89 19.72
N ALA A 23 -25.54 -1.80 20.70
CA ALA A 23 -24.25 -2.41 21.00
C ALA A 23 -23.70 -3.23 19.82
N LEU A 24 -24.57 -3.94 19.09
CA LEU A 24 -24.15 -4.70 17.90
C LEU A 24 -23.71 -3.78 16.76
N LEU A 25 -24.40 -2.65 16.56
CA LEU A 25 -23.99 -1.63 15.58
C LEU A 25 -22.63 -1.04 15.95
N GLU A 26 -22.44 -0.63 17.20
CA GLU A 26 -21.16 -0.10 17.71
C GLU A 26 -20.02 -1.13 17.59
N ALA A 27 -20.31 -2.42 17.80
CA ALA A 27 -19.34 -3.49 17.59
C ALA A 27 -18.87 -3.57 16.12
N VAL A 28 -19.78 -3.35 15.17
CA VAL A 28 -19.40 -3.22 13.75
C VAL A 28 -18.56 -1.96 13.53
N GLU A 29 -18.97 -0.80 14.06
CA GLU A 29 -18.25 0.47 13.87
C GLU A 29 -16.84 0.46 14.50
N SER A 30 -16.67 -0.23 15.62
CA SER A 30 -15.37 -0.43 16.28
C SER A 30 -14.54 -1.54 15.60
N GLY A 31 -15.19 -2.55 15.02
CA GLY A 31 -14.56 -3.74 14.45
C GLY A 31 -14.32 -4.85 15.48
N ASN A 32 -15.13 -4.91 16.53
CA ASN A 32 -15.09 -5.92 17.58
C ASN A 32 -15.70 -7.24 17.08
N ARG A 33 -14.84 -8.08 16.48
CA ARG A 33 -15.22 -9.35 15.84
C ARG A 33 -15.76 -10.36 16.84
N GLU A 34 -15.11 -10.47 17.99
CA GLU A 34 -15.43 -11.48 19.00
C GLU A 34 -16.83 -11.23 19.57
N PHE A 35 -17.14 -9.97 19.93
CA PHE A 35 -18.48 -9.61 20.39
C PHE A 35 -19.54 -9.83 19.31
N PHE A 36 -19.26 -9.44 18.06
CA PHE A 36 -20.18 -9.66 16.94
C PHE A 36 -20.54 -11.15 16.79
N ILE A 37 -19.53 -12.03 16.80
CA ILE A 37 -19.72 -13.47 16.66
C ILE A 37 -20.59 -14.03 17.79
N GLU A 38 -20.27 -13.71 19.05
CA GLU A 38 -20.97 -14.28 20.20
C GLU A 38 -22.44 -13.83 20.27
N ILE A 39 -22.73 -12.57 19.93
CA ILE A 39 -24.11 -12.08 19.89
C ILE A 39 -24.92 -12.73 18.77
N ILE A 40 -24.36 -12.89 17.57
CA ILE A 40 -25.05 -13.56 16.46
C ILE A 40 -25.28 -15.05 16.73
N LYS A 41 -24.37 -15.74 17.44
CA LYS A 41 -24.58 -17.12 17.90
C LYS A 41 -25.75 -17.23 18.89
N CYS A 42 -25.91 -16.24 19.77
CA CYS A 42 -27.02 -16.21 20.73
C CYS A 42 -28.38 -16.05 20.04
N ASP A 43 -28.45 -15.17 19.03
CA ASP A 43 -29.65 -14.96 18.23
C ASP A 43 -29.30 -14.61 16.77
N SER A 44 -29.45 -15.60 15.89
CA SER A 44 -29.15 -15.43 14.46
C SER A 44 -30.11 -14.50 13.71
N GLN A 45 -31.26 -14.13 14.31
CA GLN A 45 -32.17 -13.14 13.70
C GLN A 45 -31.56 -11.73 13.70
N LEU A 46 -30.59 -11.47 14.58
CA LEU A 46 -29.90 -10.19 14.68
C LEU A 46 -29.07 -9.85 13.42
N LEU A 47 -28.77 -10.84 12.56
CA LEU A 47 -28.11 -10.62 11.27
C LEU A 47 -28.90 -9.68 10.33
N TRP A 48 -30.22 -9.60 10.51
CA TRP A 48 -31.12 -8.83 9.67
C TRP A 48 -31.37 -7.41 10.17
N ILE A 49 -30.67 -7.00 11.23
CA ILE A 49 -30.75 -5.63 11.72
C ILE A 49 -30.16 -4.68 10.69
N SER A 50 -30.86 -3.58 10.49
CA SER A 50 -30.38 -2.42 9.73
C SER A 50 -30.28 -1.20 10.65
N LYS A 51 -29.31 -0.33 10.36
CA LYS A 51 -29.18 0.96 11.04
C LYS A 51 -30.37 1.84 10.62
N PRO A 52 -31.26 2.27 11.53
CA PRO A 52 -32.51 2.94 11.16
C PRO A 52 -32.31 4.20 10.31
N THR A 53 -31.23 4.94 10.56
CA THR A 53 -30.94 6.21 9.86
C THR A 53 -30.56 6.02 8.40
N SER A 54 -29.77 4.99 8.08
CA SER A 54 -29.27 4.75 6.72
C SER A 54 -29.96 3.59 6.00
N GLY A 55 -30.62 2.68 6.72
CA GLY A 55 -31.16 1.43 6.17
C GLY A 55 -30.10 0.36 5.91
N ARG A 56 -28.83 0.61 6.27
CA ARG A 56 -27.71 -0.30 5.99
C ARG A 56 -27.70 -1.48 6.94
N ASN A 57 -27.50 -2.67 6.40
CA ASN A 57 -27.28 -3.88 7.22
C ASN A 57 -25.88 -3.90 7.86
N LEU A 58 -25.65 -4.85 8.76
CA LEU A 58 -24.39 -4.99 9.50
C LEU A 58 -23.14 -5.13 8.59
N PHE A 59 -23.23 -5.86 7.48
CA PHE A 59 -22.11 -6.05 6.54
C PHE A 59 -21.88 -4.82 5.65
N GLN A 60 -22.95 -4.11 5.28
CA GLN A 60 -22.85 -2.83 4.59
C GLN A 60 -22.19 -1.77 5.47
N LEU A 61 -22.51 -1.74 6.78
CA LEU A 61 -21.80 -0.90 7.75
C LEU A 61 -20.33 -1.32 7.89
N ALA A 62 -20.05 -2.63 7.93
CA ALA A 62 -18.66 -3.11 7.94
C ALA A 62 -17.89 -2.64 6.69
N VAL A 63 -18.57 -2.51 5.54
CA VAL A 63 -17.99 -1.94 4.32
C VAL A 63 -17.76 -0.45 4.39
N GLU A 64 -18.74 0.30 4.90
CA GLU A 64 -18.61 1.75 5.14
C GLU A 64 -17.42 2.07 6.06
N PHE A 65 -17.30 1.35 7.17
CA PHE A 65 -16.23 1.55 8.15
C PHE A 65 -14.96 0.74 7.84
N LYS A 66 -14.88 0.08 6.68
CA LYS A 66 -13.74 -0.74 6.20
C LYS A 66 -13.20 -1.70 7.25
N LYS A 67 -14.11 -2.38 7.95
CA LYS A 67 -13.81 -3.32 9.03
C LYS A 67 -13.65 -4.71 8.46
N GLU A 68 -12.47 -4.91 7.89
CA GLU A 68 -12.01 -6.15 7.26
C GLU A 68 -12.38 -7.41 8.06
N LYS A 69 -12.06 -7.41 9.37
CA LYS A 69 -12.33 -8.56 10.27
C LYS A 69 -13.81 -8.93 10.39
N ILE A 70 -14.71 -7.95 10.36
CA ILE A 70 -16.15 -8.17 10.42
C ILE A 70 -16.65 -8.57 9.04
N PHE A 71 -16.24 -7.87 7.98
CA PHE A 71 -16.67 -8.17 6.63
C PHE A 71 -16.23 -9.57 6.17
N ASN A 72 -15.05 -10.04 6.59
CA ASN A 72 -14.56 -11.41 6.33
C ASN A 72 -15.55 -12.49 6.80
N LEU A 73 -16.33 -12.24 7.86
CA LEU A 73 -17.32 -13.20 8.37
C LEU A 73 -18.40 -13.54 7.34
N ILE A 74 -18.58 -12.71 6.31
CA ILE A 74 -19.54 -12.97 5.24
C ILE A 74 -19.21 -14.26 4.46
N HIS A 75 -17.96 -14.72 4.49
CA HIS A 75 -17.53 -15.96 3.82
C HIS A 75 -17.93 -17.23 4.56
N GLY A 76 -18.12 -17.18 5.88
CA GLY A 76 -18.61 -18.30 6.68
C GLY A 76 -20.14 -18.38 6.78
N LEU A 77 -20.85 -17.45 6.15
CA LEU A 77 -22.31 -17.49 6.03
C LEU A 77 -22.74 -18.50 4.94
N ASP A 78 -23.85 -19.17 5.20
CA ASP A 78 -24.64 -19.98 4.26
C ASP A 78 -25.42 -19.08 3.26
N ASP A 79 -26.55 -19.54 2.72
CA ASP A 79 -27.32 -18.84 1.68
C ASP A 79 -27.76 -17.42 2.08
N ARG A 80 -27.80 -17.13 3.39
CA ARG A 80 -28.07 -15.79 3.95
C ARG A 80 -27.12 -14.72 3.42
N LYS A 81 -25.89 -15.10 3.08
CA LYS A 81 -24.90 -14.22 2.42
C LYS A 81 -25.49 -13.51 1.20
N VAL A 82 -26.20 -14.25 0.35
CA VAL A 82 -26.73 -13.72 -0.91
C VAL A 82 -27.75 -12.63 -0.65
N THR A 83 -28.63 -12.83 0.34
CA THR A 83 -29.64 -11.84 0.74
C THR A 83 -29.00 -10.59 1.32
N LEU A 84 -27.98 -10.74 2.19
CA LEU A 84 -27.28 -9.61 2.81
C LEU A 84 -26.45 -8.79 1.80
N LEU A 85 -25.89 -9.43 0.78
CA LEU A 85 -25.15 -8.73 -0.28
C LEU A 85 -26.07 -7.98 -1.25
N ARG A 86 -27.31 -8.46 -1.43
CA ARG A 86 -28.31 -7.91 -2.36
C ARG A 86 -29.24 -6.86 -1.74
N SER A 87 -29.08 -6.54 -0.46
CA SER A 87 -29.90 -5.50 0.17
C SER A 87 -29.51 -4.10 -0.32
N TYR A 88 -30.44 -3.16 -0.16
CA TYR A 88 -30.26 -1.76 -0.48
C TYR A 88 -30.41 -0.90 0.76
N ASP A 89 -29.67 0.20 0.82
CA ASP A 89 -29.88 1.23 1.83
C ASP A 89 -31.04 2.17 1.45
N ASN A 90 -31.35 3.15 2.29
CA ASN A 90 -32.45 4.10 2.08
C ASN A 90 -32.30 4.95 0.81
N GLU A 91 -31.08 5.07 0.26
CA GLU A 91 -30.77 5.80 -0.98
C GLU A 91 -30.70 4.88 -2.20
N ASN A 92 -31.13 3.61 -2.06
CA ASN A 92 -31.00 2.58 -3.09
C ASN A 92 -29.54 2.26 -3.46
N ASN A 93 -28.60 2.48 -2.53
CA ASN A 93 -27.22 2.05 -2.70
C ASN A 93 -27.11 0.56 -2.39
N ASN A 94 -26.55 -0.21 -3.32
CA ASN A 94 -26.05 -1.55 -3.01
C ASN A 94 -24.71 -1.48 -2.28
N ILE A 95 -24.20 -2.63 -1.83
CA ILE A 95 -22.94 -2.69 -1.06
C ILE A 95 -21.72 -2.12 -1.81
N LEU A 96 -21.72 -2.16 -3.14
CA LEU A 96 -20.62 -1.63 -3.93
C LEU A 96 -20.64 -0.10 -4.02
N HIS A 97 -21.81 0.52 -4.04
CA HIS A 97 -21.94 1.99 -3.87
C HIS A 97 -21.40 2.42 -2.51
N ILE A 98 -21.66 1.63 -1.45
CA ILE A 98 -21.15 1.93 -0.10
C ILE A 98 -19.62 1.81 -0.07
N ALA A 99 -19.06 0.78 -0.69
CA ALA A 99 -17.61 0.61 -0.84
C ALA A 99 -16.96 1.72 -1.69
N ALA A 100 -17.74 2.42 -2.50
CA ALA A 100 -17.27 3.48 -3.37
C ALA A 100 -16.93 4.77 -2.62
N HIS A 101 -17.41 4.94 -1.38
CA HIS A 101 -17.12 6.14 -0.60
C HIS A 101 -15.72 6.12 -0.01
N LEU A 102 -15.09 7.30 -0.03
CA LEU A 102 -13.76 7.52 0.54
C LEU A 102 -13.78 7.27 2.06
N SER A 103 -12.74 6.59 2.54
CA SER A 103 -12.48 6.39 3.97
C SER A 103 -12.45 7.69 4.76
N SER A 104 -12.80 7.61 6.05
CA SER A 104 -12.63 8.74 6.96
C SER A 104 -11.15 9.17 7.07
N PRO A 105 -10.87 10.45 7.38
CA PRO A 105 -9.50 10.93 7.56
C PRO A 105 -8.70 10.14 8.61
N GLN A 106 -9.36 9.64 9.66
CA GLN A 106 -8.75 8.84 10.72
C GLN A 106 -8.31 7.44 10.26
N GLN A 107 -8.99 6.85 9.28
CA GLN A 107 -8.57 5.58 8.67
C GLN A 107 -7.44 5.82 7.68
N LEU A 108 -7.55 6.88 6.87
CA LEU A 108 -6.54 7.25 5.89
C LEU A 108 -5.23 7.69 6.54
N SER A 109 -5.24 8.29 7.73
CA SER A 109 -4.01 8.71 8.43
C SER A 109 -3.11 7.56 8.86
N LYS A 110 -3.62 6.33 8.91
CA LYS A 110 -2.85 5.13 9.27
C LYS A 110 -1.94 4.63 8.15
N ILE A 111 -2.15 5.10 6.91
CA ILE A 111 -1.45 4.64 5.72
C ILE A 111 -0.49 5.74 5.25
N SER A 112 0.75 5.37 4.95
CA SER A 112 1.78 6.34 4.54
C SER A 112 1.61 6.75 3.07
N GLY A 113 1.61 8.05 2.78
CA GLY A 113 1.62 8.54 1.38
C GLY A 113 0.27 8.40 0.66
N ALA A 114 -0.06 9.41 -0.14
CA ALA A 114 -1.36 9.48 -0.83
C ALA A 114 -1.55 8.35 -1.86
N ALA A 115 -0.49 7.89 -2.52
CA ALA A 115 -0.61 6.81 -3.50
C ALA A 115 -0.92 5.45 -2.85
N LEU A 116 -0.38 5.16 -1.66
CA LEU A 116 -0.70 3.92 -0.93
C LEU A 116 -2.11 3.96 -0.36
N LYS A 117 -2.56 5.13 0.12
CA LYS A 117 -3.96 5.35 0.48
C LYS A 117 -4.86 5.04 -0.72
N MET A 118 -4.59 5.64 -1.88
CA MET A 118 -5.34 5.39 -3.11
C MET A 118 -5.35 3.91 -3.48
N GLN A 119 -4.19 3.24 -3.44
CA GLN A 119 -4.06 1.80 -3.71
C GLN A 119 -4.97 0.99 -2.79
N ARG A 120 -4.95 1.25 -1.47
CA ARG A 120 -5.77 0.53 -0.49
C ARG A 120 -7.26 0.71 -0.73
N GLU A 121 -7.69 1.93 -1.07
CA GLU A 121 -9.09 2.22 -1.36
C GLU A 121 -9.58 1.45 -2.59
N ILE A 122 -8.78 1.38 -3.66
CA ILE A 122 -9.14 0.60 -4.86
C ILE A 122 -9.15 -0.89 -4.58
N GLN A 123 -8.20 -1.40 -3.77
CA GLN A 123 -8.21 -2.82 -3.39
C GLN A 123 -9.47 -3.18 -2.60
N TRP A 124 -9.86 -2.34 -1.64
CA TRP A 124 -11.12 -2.50 -0.91
C TRP A 124 -12.32 -2.57 -1.85
N PHE A 125 -12.41 -1.61 -2.79
CA PHE A 125 -13.48 -1.58 -3.78
C PHE A 125 -13.49 -2.83 -4.68
N LYS A 126 -12.33 -3.29 -5.16
CA LYS A 126 -12.21 -4.48 -6.01
C LYS A 126 -12.61 -5.77 -5.29
N GLU A 127 -12.30 -5.89 -4.01
CA GLU A 127 -12.67 -7.06 -3.22
C GLU A 127 -14.17 -7.12 -2.97
N VAL A 128 -14.81 -6.00 -2.59
CA VAL A 128 -16.27 -5.95 -2.49
C VAL A 128 -16.93 -6.22 -3.85
N LYS A 129 -16.36 -5.67 -4.93
CA LYS A 129 -16.81 -5.93 -6.30
C LYS A 129 -16.78 -7.41 -6.66
N SER A 130 -15.80 -8.17 -6.15
CA SER A 130 -15.67 -9.61 -6.44
C SER A 130 -16.78 -10.47 -5.82
N LEU A 131 -17.56 -9.91 -4.88
CA LEU A 131 -18.63 -10.61 -4.17
C LEU A 131 -20.02 -10.33 -4.73
N VAL A 132 -20.17 -9.37 -5.63
CA VAL A 132 -21.46 -8.96 -6.20
C VAL A 132 -21.55 -9.39 -7.67
N SER A 133 -22.78 -9.45 -8.21
CA SER A 133 -22.98 -9.79 -9.62
C SER A 133 -22.83 -8.56 -10.53
N GLU A 134 -22.76 -8.78 -11.84
CA GLU A 134 -22.67 -7.68 -12.81
C GLU A 134 -23.85 -6.70 -12.72
N ARG A 135 -25.02 -7.17 -12.26
CA ARG A 135 -26.20 -6.31 -12.06
C ARG A 135 -25.92 -5.22 -11.04
N GLU A 136 -25.35 -5.55 -9.89
CA GLU A 136 -25.02 -4.56 -8.86
C GLU A 136 -23.90 -3.60 -9.30
N VAL A 137 -23.02 -4.04 -10.21
CA VAL A 137 -21.93 -3.20 -10.75
C VAL A 137 -22.44 -2.06 -11.63
N VAL A 138 -23.50 -2.29 -12.40
CA VAL A 138 -24.08 -1.29 -13.33
C VAL A 138 -25.33 -0.61 -12.79
N GLN A 139 -25.86 -1.08 -11.66
CA GLN A 139 -27.03 -0.50 -11.03
C GLN A 139 -26.77 0.94 -10.63
N LYS A 140 -27.79 1.78 -10.81
CA LYS A 140 -27.80 3.16 -10.38
C LYS A 140 -28.57 3.33 -9.07
N ASN A 141 -28.07 4.19 -8.19
CA ASN A 141 -28.78 4.59 -6.98
C ASN A 141 -29.83 5.68 -7.26
N ASN A 142 -30.46 6.22 -6.22
CA ASN A 142 -31.47 7.30 -6.35
C ASN A 142 -30.92 8.62 -6.94
N LYS A 143 -29.60 8.76 -7.08
CA LYS A 143 -28.92 9.91 -7.70
C LYS A 143 -28.49 9.60 -9.14
N ASP A 144 -28.98 8.51 -9.74
CA ASP A 144 -28.66 8.04 -11.08
C ASP A 144 -27.16 7.73 -11.33
N LYS A 145 -26.40 7.45 -10.26
CA LYS A 145 -24.97 7.13 -10.32
C LYS A 145 -24.71 5.65 -10.07
N THR A 146 -23.76 5.11 -10.81
CA THR A 146 -23.20 3.77 -10.61
C THR A 146 -22.15 3.78 -9.49
N PRO A 147 -21.80 2.60 -8.92
CA PRO A 147 -20.73 2.51 -7.94
C PRO A 147 -19.39 3.05 -8.42
N ARG A 148 -19.06 2.86 -9.71
CA ARG A 148 -17.79 3.32 -10.27
C ARG A 148 -17.74 4.84 -10.36
N GLU A 149 -18.83 5.49 -10.78
CA GLU A 149 -18.90 6.95 -10.85
C GLU A 149 -18.73 7.57 -9.45
N ILE A 150 -19.39 7.02 -8.42
CA ILE A 150 -19.22 7.48 -7.03
C ILE A 150 -17.77 7.30 -6.56
N PHE A 151 -17.13 6.19 -6.92
CA PHE A 151 -15.74 5.93 -6.54
C PHE A 151 -14.81 6.96 -7.14
N GLU A 152 -14.92 7.20 -8.45
CA GLU A 152 -14.07 8.16 -9.16
C GLU A 152 -14.27 9.59 -8.64
N GLU A 153 -15.51 10.02 -8.44
CA GLU A 153 -15.83 11.35 -7.90
C GLU A 153 -15.27 11.54 -6.48
N SER A 154 -15.49 10.58 -5.58
CA SER A 154 -15.07 10.69 -4.19
C SER A 154 -13.56 10.57 -3.98
N HIS A 155 -12.85 9.92 -4.91
CA HIS A 155 -11.41 9.68 -4.80
C HIS A 155 -10.57 10.58 -5.71
N GLU A 156 -11.16 11.47 -6.51
CA GLU A 156 -10.42 12.28 -7.48
C GLU A 156 -9.33 13.16 -6.84
N THR A 157 -9.60 13.76 -5.67
CA THR A 157 -8.60 14.53 -4.92
C THR A 157 -7.46 13.62 -4.46
N LEU A 158 -7.78 12.46 -3.89
CA LEU A 158 -6.77 11.50 -3.43
C LEU A 158 -5.94 10.94 -4.60
N ARG A 159 -6.54 10.75 -5.77
CA ARG A 159 -5.85 10.34 -7.01
C ARG A 159 -4.81 11.38 -7.40
N LYS A 160 -5.17 12.68 -7.40
CA LYS A 160 -4.25 13.78 -7.70
C LYS A 160 -3.12 13.89 -6.69
N GLU A 161 -3.42 13.78 -5.39
CA GLU A 161 -2.41 13.76 -4.34
C GLU A 161 -1.46 12.55 -4.49
N GLY A 162 -2.01 11.38 -4.84
CA GLY A 162 -1.24 10.17 -5.10
C GLY A 162 -0.33 10.33 -6.31
N GLU A 163 -0.83 10.89 -7.41
CA GLU A 163 -0.06 11.23 -8.60
C GLU A 163 1.09 12.19 -8.26
N GLN A 164 0.81 13.27 -7.54
CA GLN A 164 1.83 14.23 -7.13
C GLN A 164 2.88 13.60 -6.23
N TRP A 165 2.47 12.79 -5.25
CA TRP A 165 3.39 12.10 -4.35
C TRP A 165 4.33 11.16 -5.11
N MET A 166 3.81 10.39 -6.06
CA MET A 166 4.64 9.51 -6.91
C MET A 166 5.59 10.31 -7.80
N LYS A 167 5.12 11.39 -8.44
CA LYS A 167 5.95 12.25 -9.28
C LYS A 167 7.07 12.91 -8.49
N SER A 168 6.78 13.49 -7.32
CA SER A 168 7.79 14.09 -6.46
C SER A 168 8.84 13.08 -5.99
N THR A 169 8.40 11.88 -5.59
CA THR A 169 9.30 10.80 -5.18
C THR A 169 10.18 10.33 -6.33
N ALA A 170 9.59 10.11 -7.51
CA ALA A 170 10.30 9.70 -8.72
C ALA A 170 11.32 10.74 -9.17
N THR A 171 10.97 12.04 -9.14
CA THR A 171 11.90 13.13 -9.47
C THR A 171 13.07 13.20 -8.50
N ALA A 172 12.81 13.15 -7.19
CA ALA A 172 13.86 13.19 -6.18
C ALA A 172 14.82 11.99 -6.31
N CYS A 173 14.28 10.78 -6.49
CA CYS A 173 15.10 9.58 -6.65
C CYS A 173 15.84 9.54 -7.99
N SER A 174 15.22 10.07 -9.06
CA SER A 174 15.88 10.23 -10.37
C SER A 174 17.08 11.16 -10.29
N PHE A 175 16.96 12.25 -9.52
CA PHE A 175 18.07 13.17 -9.31
C PHE A 175 19.24 12.48 -8.60
N VAL A 176 18.97 11.73 -7.52
CA VAL A 176 20.00 10.93 -6.83
C VAL A 176 20.64 9.91 -7.79
N ALA A 177 19.84 9.19 -8.58
CA ALA A 177 20.33 8.25 -9.58
C ALA A 177 21.21 8.95 -10.64
N ALA A 178 20.78 10.08 -11.18
CA ALA A 178 21.54 10.84 -12.16
C ALA A 178 22.91 11.30 -11.60
N LEU A 179 22.96 11.71 -10.32
CA LEU A 179 24.22 12.03 -9.65
C LEU A 179 25.15 10.82 -9.55
N ILE A 180 24.63 9.65 -9.14
CA ILE A 180 25.41 8.40 -9.08
C ILE A 180 25.95 8.04 -10.47
N ALA A 181 25.11 8.12 -11.50
CA ALA A 181 25.53 7.84 -12.88
C ALA A 181 26.65 8.80 -13.32
N THR A 182 26.54 10.08 -12.98
CA THR A 182 27.56 11.09 -13.32
C THR A 182 28.89 10.81 -12.62
N VAL A 183 28.85 10.54 -11.31
CA VAL A 183 30.07 10.31 -10.51
C VAL A 183 30.78 9.02 -10.95
N THR A 184 30.03 7.93 -11.18
CA THR A 184 30.60 6.65 -11.64
C THR A 184 31.14 6.75 -13.06
N PHE A 185 30.39 7.38 -13.98
CA PHE A 185 30.89 7.65 -15.33
C PHE A 185 32.22 8.42 -15.33
N GLN A 186 32.32 9.47 -14.49
CA GLN A 186 33.56 10.25 -14.37
C GLN A 186 34.70 9.42 -13.78
N ALA A 187 34.41 8.53 -12.82
CA ALA A 187 35.42 7.74 -12.11
C ALA A 187 36.24 6.82 -13.05
N ILE A 188 35.63 6.33 -14.14
CA ILE A 188 36.33 5.52 -15.15
C ILE A 188 37.39 6.33 -15.93
N PHE A 189 37.21 7.65 -16.07
CA PHE A 189 38.20 8.52 -16.74
C PHE A 189 39.23 9.11 -15.78
N THR A 190 38.93 9.10 -14.48
CA THR A 190 39.83 9.56 -13.42
C THR A 190 40.33 8.38 -12.58
N VAL A 191 40.86 7.35 -13.26
CA VAL A 191 41.27 6.09 -12.62
C VAL A 191 42.32 6.30 -11.53
N PRO A 192 42.19 5.62 -10.37
CA PRO A 192 43.24 5.58 -9.35
C PRO A 192 44.56 5.11 -9.97
N GLY A 193 45.63 5.86 -9.74
CA GLY A 193 46.97 5.53 -10.26
C GLY A 193 47.30 6.08 -11.63
N GLY A 194 46.34 6.63 -12.38
CA GLY A 194 46.58 7.26 -13.69
C GLY A 194 46.77 6.25 -14.84
N THR A 195 47.07 6.80 -16.02
CA THR A 195 47.34 6.06 -17.26
C THR A 195 48.80 6.17 -17.66
N ASP A 196 49.34 5.14 -18.30
CA ASP A 196 50.67 5.20 -18.92
C ASP A 196 50.62 6.16 -20.11
N ASP A 197 51.46 7.20 -20.11
CA ASP A 197 51.51 8.22 -21.17
C ASP A 197 51.91 7.65 -22.55
N THR A 198 52.49 6.45 -22.58
CA THR A 198 52.99 5.82 -23.82
C THR A 198 51.99 4.83 -24.44
N LEU A 199 51.32 4.03 -23.61
CA LEU A 199 50.41 2.96 -24.04
C LEU A 199 48.93 3.32 -23.83
N GLY A 200 48.63 4.32 -22.99
CA GLY A 200 47.27 4.68 -22.58
C GLY A 200 46.61 3.68 -21.63
N GLU A 201 47.33 2.64 -21.21
CA GLU A 201 46.81 1.61 -20.31
C GLU A 201 46.77 2.11 -18.85
N PRO A 202 45.77 1.70 -18.05
CA PRO A 202 45.76 2.01 -16.62
C PRO A 202 46.98 1.40 -15.93
N LEU A 203 47.74 2.20 -15.18
CA LEU A 203 48.97 1.75 -14.51
C LEU A 203 48.73 0.62 -13.48
N LEU A 204 47.49 0.48 -13.00
CA LEU A 204 47.08 -0.51 -12.02
C LEU A 204 46.23 -1.65 -12.62
N PHE A 205 46.28 -1.87 -13.94
CA PHE A 205 45.48 -2.89 -14.62
C PHE A 205 45.64 -4.32 -14.04
N ARG A 206 46.82 -4.65 -13.49
CA ARG A 206 47.09 -5.96 -12.86
C ARG A 206 46.67 -6.05 -11.38
N ASP A 207 46.20 -4.96 -10.78
CA ASP A 207 45.77 -4.95 -9.38
C ASP A 207 44.33 -5.47 -9.25
N SER A 208 44.13 -6.43 -8.35
CA SER A 208 42.81 -7.04 -8.15
C SER A 208 41.76 -6.06 -7.62
N HIS A 209 42.15 -5.07 -6.80
CA HIS A 209 41.23 -4.05 -6.29
C HIS A 209 40.84 -3.06 -7.39
N PHE A 210 41.78 -2.76 -8.30
CA PHE A 210 41.51 -1.91 -9.46
C PHE A 210 40.50 -2.56 -10.42
N MET A 211 40.68 -3.85 -10.73
CA MET A 211 39.72 -4.58 -11.57
C MET A 211 38.34 -4.69 -10.92
N ALA A 212 38.28 -4.92 -9.60
CA ALA A 212 37.03 -4.90 -8.84
C ALA A 212 36.36 -3.52 -8.90
N PHE A 213 37.13 -2.43 -8.77
CA PHE A 213 36.64 -1.06 -8.91
C PHE A 213 35.96 -0.85 -10.28
N ILE A 214 36.63 -1.17 -11.38
CA ILE A 214 36.09 -0.95 -12.73
C ILE A 214 34.77 -1.72 -12.94
N ILE A 215 34.71 -2.99 -12.54
CA ILE A 215 33.52 -3.83 -12.73
C ILE A 215 32.34 -3.31 -11.90
N VAL A 216 32.58 -3.01 -10.61
CA VAL A 216 31.52 -2.57 -9.70
C VAL A 216 31.06 -1.16 -10.02
N ASP A 217 31.97 -0.28 -10.45
CA ASP A 217 31.64 1.07 -10.89
C ASP A 217 30.75 1.04 -12.15
N ALA A 218 31.09 0.22 -13.15
CA ALA A 218 30.24 0.03 -14.32
C ALA A 218 28.86 -0.54 -13.95
N LEU A 219 28.79 -1.51 -13.03
CA LEU A 219 27.52 -2.03 -12.53
C LEU A 219 26.66 -0.93 -11.88
N SER A 220 27.29 -0.06 -11.07
CA SER A 220 26.62 1.08 -10.46
C SER A 220 26.10 2.06 -11.52
N PHE A 221 26.90 2.39 -12.53
CA PHE A 221 26.51 3.27 -13.64
C PHE A 221 25.27 2.75 -14.37
N PHE A 222 25.31 1.50 -14.87
CA PHE A 222 24.21 0.93 -15.63
C PHE A 222 22.95 0.70 -14.80
N ALA A 223 23.09 0.28 -13.53
CA ALA A 223 21.96 0.20 -12.60
C ALA A 223 21.33 1.58 -12.42
N SER A 224 22.14 2.62 -12.23
CA SER A 224 21.62 3.96 -12.04
C SER A 224 20.89 4.51 -13.28
N CYS A 225 21.46 4.36 -14.47
CA CYS A 225 20.78 4.72 -15.73
C CYS A 225 19.45 3.96 -15.89
N THR A 226 19.43 2.68 -15.56
CA THR A 226 18.20 1.86 -15.61
C THR A 226 17.15 2.41 -14.64
N SER A 227 17.54 2.75 -13.41
CA SER A 227 16.64 3.36 -12.44
C SER A 227 16.06 4.69 -12.93
N VAL A 228 16.87 5.57 -13.55
CA VAL A 228 16.40 6.84 -14.13
C VAL A 228 15.35 6.60 -15.20
N LEU A 229 15.58 5.65 -16.12
CA LEU A 229 14.63 5.33 -17.19
C LEU A 229 13.27 4.83 -16.63
N ILE A 230 13.30 4.03 -15.57
CA ILE A 230 12.06 3.55 -14.93
C ILE A 230 11.34 4.70 -14.21
N PHE A 231 12.06 5.58 -13.50
CA PHE A 231 11.43 6.76 -12.90
C PHE A 231 10.84 7.71 -13.95
N LEU A 232 11.50 7.90 -15.09
CA LEU A 232 10.95 8.68 -16.20
C LEU A 232 9.64 8.07 -16.73
N ASN A 233 9.56 6.73 -16.79
CA ASN A 233 8.33 6.02 -17.13
C ASN A 233 7.21 6.24 -16.08
N ILE A 234 7.56 6.43 -14.81
CA ILE A 234 6.59 6.82 -13.77
C ILE A 234 6.12 8.26 -13.97
N LEU A 235 7.01 9.19 -14.36
CA LEU A 235 6.65 10.58 -14.60
C LEU A 235 5.71 10.77 -15.80
N THR A 236 5.83 9.92 -16.81
CA THR A 236 5.03 9.97 -18.05
C THR A 236 3.79 9.06 -18.04
N ALA A 237 3.50 8.38 -16.92
CA ALA A 237 2.34 7.52 -16.79
C ALA A 237 1.00 8.31 -16.82
N ARG A 238 -0.10 7.63 -17.15
CA ARG A 238 -1.45 8.23 -17.27
C ARG A 238 -2.16 8.45 -15.93
N TYR A 239 -1.71 7.80 -14.85
CA TYR A 239 -2.29 7.88 -13.50
C TYR A 239 -3.82 7.66 -13.47
N SER A 240 -4.30 6.65 -14.20
CA SER A 240 -5.68 6.19 -14.07
C SER A 240 -5.87 5.48 -12.72
N PHE A 241 -7.10 5.42 -12.21
CA PHE A 241 -7.39 4.76 -10.93
C PHE A 241 -6.83 3.33 -10.87
N ASP A 242 -7.04 2.54 -11.92
CA ASP A 242 -6.58 1.14 -11.94
C ASP A 242 -5.05 0.98 -11.99
N ASP A 243 -4.31 2.00 -12.45
CA ASP A 243 -2.84 1.97 -12.49
C ASP A 243 -2.22 1.95 -11.08
N PHE A 244 -2.91 2.50 -10.07
CA PHE A 244 -2.44 2.54 -8.68
C PHE A 244 -2.38 1.17 -8.00
N ILE A 245 -2.99 0.12 -8.58
CA ILE A 245 -3.04 -1.21 -7.97
C ILE A 245 -1.72 -1.97 -8.11
N VAL A 246 -1.24 -2.14 -9.34
CA VAL A 246 -0.06 -2.96 -9.65
C VAL A 246 0.93 -2.19 -10.51
N SER A 247 0.47 -1.56 -11.59
CA SER A 247 1.35 -0.94 -12.61
C SER A 247 2.30 0.10 -12.00
N LEU A 248 1.75 1.10 -11.30
CA LEU A 248 2.52 2.19 -10.71
C LEU A 248 3.37 1.72 -9.51
N PRO A 249 2.83 1.02 -8.50
CA PRO A 249 3.65 0.50 -7.39
C PRO A 249 4.77 -0.43 -7.84
N ARG A 250 4.52 -1.33 -8.80
CA ARG A 250 5.55 -2.26 -9.32
C ARG A 250 6.71 -1.51 -9.95
N LYS A 251 6.43 -0.51 -10.81
CA LYS A 251 7.48 0.33 -11.41
C LYS A 251 8.31 1.04 -10.34
N MET A 252 7.65 1.58 -9.32
CA MET A 252 8.33 2.31 -8.26
C MET A 252 9.16 1.41 -7.35
N ILE A 253 8.66 0.23 -6.97
CA ILE A 253 9.44 -0.79 -6.23
C ILE A 253 10.67 -1.19 -7.05
N LEU A 254 10.49 -1.47 -8.35
CA LEU A 254 11.60 -1.85 -9.24
C LEU A 254 12.65 -0.74 -9.35
N ALA A 255 12.23 0.52 -9.53
CA ALA A 255 13.16 1.65 -9.60
C ALA A 255 13.93 1.85 -8.28
N LEU A 256 13.24 1.84 -7.13
CA LEU A 256 13.87 2.01 -5.82
C LEU A 256 14.83 0.86 -5.48
N THR A 257 14.48 -0.39 -5.82
CA THR A 257 15.38 -1.52 -5.60
C THR A 257 16.64 -1.44 -6.46
N ILE A 258 16.52 -1.05 -7.73
CA ILE A 258 17.67 -0.83 -8.61
C ILE A 258 18.53 0.35 -8.12
N LEU A 259 17.92 1.44 -7.65
CA LEU A 259 18.64 2.57 -7.06
C LEU A 259 19.45 2.15 -5.81
N VAL A 260 18.85 1.33 -4.94
CA VAL A 260 19.54 0.78 -3.77
C VAL A 260 20.75 -0.07 -4.18
N MET A 261 20.60 -0.91 -5.21
CA MET A 261 21.72 -1.68 -5.76
C MET A 261 22.82 -0.77 -6.34
N ALA A 262 22.46 0.31 -7.02
CA ALA A 262 23.41 1.30 -7.54
C ALA A 262 24.18 1.99 -6.40
N ILE A 263 23.51 2.41 -5.34
CA ILE A 263 24.17 3.02 -4.17
C ILE A 263 25.15 2.04 -3.51
N ALA A 264 24.73 0.78 -3.32
CA ALA A 264 25.60 -0.25 -2.74
C ALA A 264 26.83 -0.50 -3.61
N ALA A 265 26.65 -0.63 -4.93
CA ALA A 265 27.75 -0.79 -5.87
C ALA A 265 28.69 0.43 -5.86
N MET A 266 28.17 1.66 -5.91
CA MET A 266 28.97 2.88 -5.80
C MET A 266 29.84 2.92 -4.54
N LEU A 267 29.29 2.53 -3.37
CA LEU A 267 30.05 2.48 -2.11
C LEU A 267 31.16 1.44 -2.14
N ILE A 268 30.89 0.26 -2.72
CA ILE A 268 31.90 -0.78 -2.91
C ILE A 268 33.00 -0.27 -3.86
N ALA A 269 32.63 0.32 -5.00
CA ALA A 269 33.56 0.90 -5.96
C ALA A 269 34.47 1.95 -5.30
N PHE A 270 33.88 2.85 -4.53
CA PHE A 270 34.61 3.85 -3.76
C PHE A 270 35.62 3.22 -2.79
N THR A 271 35.23 2.17 -2.05
CA THR A 271 36.18 1.48 -1.17
C THR A 271 37.32 0.80 -1.90
N THR A 272 37.03 0.10 -3.00
CA THR A 272 38.06 -0.55 -3.81
C THR A 272 39.01 0.48 -4.42
N ALA A 273 38.51 1.66 -4.82
CA ALA A 273 39.33 2.77 -5.29
C ALA A 273 40.24 3.33 -4.19
N LEU A 274 39.73 3.49 -2.95
CA LEU A 274 40.54 3.93 -1.80
C LEU A 274 41.64 2.92 -1.45
N PHE A 275 41.34 1.62 -1.42
CA PHE A 275 42.33 0.57 -1.19
C PHE A 275 43.41 0.55 -2.28
N THR A 276 43.01 0.79 -3.53
CA THR A 276 43.92 0.89 -4.67
C THR A 276 44.84 2.11 -4.54
N SER A 277 44.27 3.29 -4.24
CA SER A 277 45.02 4.56 -4.13
C SER A 277 45.94 4.61 -2.91
N MET A 278 45.49 4.12 -1.75
CA MET A 278 46.20 4.20 -0.47
C MET A 278 46.87 2.87 -0.09
N ARG A 279 47.36 2.12 -1.08
CA ARG A 279 47.94 0.77 -0.91
C ARG A 279 49.07 0.72 0.14
N GLN A 280 49.85 1.79 0.27
CA GLN A 280 50.95 1.85 1.25
C GLN A 280 50.48 2.13 2.69
N LYS A 281 49.26 2.62 2.90
CA LYS A 281 48.70 2.97 4.23
C LYS A 281 47.23 2.52 4.36
N PRO A 282 46.95 1.20 4.32
CA PRO A 282 45.58 0.68 4.37
C PRO A 282 44.85 1.01 5.67
N VAL A 283 45.58 1.25 6.76
CA VAL A 283 45.00 1.66 8.06
C VAL A 283 44.17 2.95 7.93
N LEU A 284 44.58 3.90 7.08
CA LEU A 284 43.82 5.12 6.84
C LEU A 284 42.48 4.84 6.14
N VAL A 285 42.47 3.88 5.20
CA VAL A 285 41.25 3.46 4.50
C VAL A 285 40.27 2.84 5.48
N ILE A 286 40.74 1.94 6.35
CA ILE A 286 39.92 1.27 7.37
C ILE A 286 39.21 2.30 8.28
N SER A 287 39.89 3.40 8.62
CA SER A 287 39.29 4.48 9.43
C SER A 287 38.23 5.30 8.68
N VAL A 288 38.36 5.47 7.35
CA VAL A 288 37.46 6.31 6.53
C VAL A 288 36.23 5.53 6.04
N VAL A 289 36.34 4.21 5.84
CA VAL A 289 35.26 3.36 5.32
C VAL A 289 33.96 3.50 6.13
N PRO A 290 33.92 3.41 7.47
CA PRO A 290 32.69 3.56 8.23
C PRO A 290 31.98 4.90 7.97
N LEU A 291 32.75 5.98 7.83
CA LEU A 291 32.23 7.31 7.55
C LEU A 291 31.63 7.39 6.13
N ALA A 292 32.24 6.72 5.16
CA ALA A 292 31.73 6.67 3.77
C ALA A 292 30.42 5.87 3.64
N TYR A 293 30.23 4.82 4.44
CA TYR A 293 28.99 4.02 4.39
C TYR A 293 27.82 4.65 5.15
N LEU A 294 28.09 5.54 6.10
CA LEU A 294 27.06 6.15 6.94
C LEU A 294 25.90 6.76 6.12
N PRO A 295 26.11 7.60 5.08
CA PRO A 295 25.01 8.14 4.28
C PRO A 295 24.20 7.07 3.55
N GLY A 296 24.86 6.01 3.03
CA GLY A 296 24.18 4.92 2.34
C GLY A 296 23.32 4.07 3.29
N VAL A 297 23.82 3.78 4.48
CA VAL A 297 23.06 3.08 5.52
C VAL A 297 21.87 3.92 5.98
N LEU A 298 22.06 5.22 6.20
CA LEU A 298 20.97 6.14 6.54
C LEU A 298 19.89 6.16 5.45
N PHE A 299 20.29 6.24 4.18
CA PHE A 299 19.36 6.18 3.05
C PHE A 299 18.56 4.88 3.04
N LEU A 300 19.22 3.73 3.23
CA LEU A 300 18.56 2.42 3.31
C LEU A 300 17.58 2.35 4.48
N MET A 301 17.98 2.82 5.66
CA MET A 301 17.11 2.83 6.84
C MET A 301 15.86 3.70 6.64
N MET A 302 15.98 4.82 5.94
CA MET A 302 14.84 5.71 5.66
C MET A 302 13.91 5.16 4.56
N GLN A 303 14.45 4.51 3.52
CA GLN A 303 13.65 4.00 2.40
C GLN A 303 13.06 2.61 2.64
N TYR A 304 13.66 1.83 3.54
CA TYR A 304 13.23 0.46 3.81
C TYR A 304 11.77 0.36 4.31
N PRO A 305 11.28 1.19 5.25
CA PRO A 305 9.88 1.15 5.67
C PRO A 305 8.91 1.39 4.50
N LEU A 306 9.22 2.35 3.63
CA LEU A 306 8.43 2.65 2.43
C LEU A 306 8.39 1.44 1.49
N LEU A 307 9.56 0.90 1.12
CA LEU A 307 9.67 -0.27 0.26
C LEU A 307 8.91 -1.48 0.82
N LYS A 308 9.03 -1.72 2.14
CA LYS A 308 8.33 -2.80 2.83
C LYS A 308 6.81 -2.61 2.76
N GLU A 309 6.32 -1.41 3.01
CA GLU A 309 4.88 -1.09 2.95
C GLU A 309 4.35 -1.27 1.52
N MET A 310 5.06 -0.74 0.51
CA MET A 310 4.72 -0.90 -0.91
C MET A 310 4.66 -2.37 -1.34
N ILE A 311 5.69 -3.16 -0.98
CA ILE A 311 5.74 -4.60 -1.31
C ILE A 311 4.59 -5.33 -0.60
N SER A 312 4.33 -5.01 0.67
CA SER A 312 3.24 -5.63 1.43
C SER A 312 1.88 -5.31 0.84
N PHE A 313 1.62 -4.09 0.37
CA PHE A 313 0.34 -3.75 -0.25
C PHE A 313 0.20 -4.29 -1.67
N THR A 314 1.28 -4.37 -2.45
CA THR A 314 1.21 -4.88 -3.83
C THR A 314 1.24 -6.40 -3.93
N TYR A 315 2.02 -7.08 -3.10
CA TYR A 315 2.29 -8.52 -3.20
C TYR A 315 1.95 -9.32 -1.93
N GLY A 316 1.56 -8.65 -0.85
CA GLY A 316 1.17 -9.32 0.39
C GLY A 316 -0.12 -10.13 0.25
N LYS A 317 -0.51 -10.78 1.35
CA LYS A 317 -1.82 -11.43 1.42
C LYS A 317 -2.91 -10.40 1.08
N GLY A 318 -3.91 -10.84 0.30
CA GLY A 318 -5.05 -10.02 -0.05
C GLY A 318 -5.71 -9.43 1.20
N LEU A 319 -6.44 -8.33 1.02
CA LEU A 319 -7.15 -7.67 2.12
C LEU A 319 -8.06 -8.60 2.91
N PHE A 320 -8.56 -9.68 2.32
CA PHE A 320 -9.54 -10.53 2.97
C PHE A 320 -8.97 -11.94 3.10
N ASP A 321 -8.94 -12.44 4.33
CA ASP A 321 -8.76 -13.85 4.57
C ASP A 321 -10.12 -14.51 4.31
N ARG A 322 -10.25 -15.17 3.16
CA ARG A 322 -11.50 -15.78 2.68
C ARG A 322 -11.78 -17.08 3.44
N ASP A 323 -11.73 -17.00 4.76
CA ASP A 323 -12.04 -18.11 5.64
C ASP A 323 -13.52 -18.48 5.48
N THR A 324 -13.75 -19.67 4.94
CA THR A 324 -15.10 -20.21 4.69
C THR A 324 -15.59 -21.06 5.85
N THR A 325 -14.82 -21.16 6.93
CA THR A 325 -15.27 -21.87 8.13
C THR A 325 -16.53 -21.20 8.69
N ARG A 326 -17.54 -22.03 8.98
CA ARG A 326 -18.74 -21.56 9.67
C ARG A 326 -18.36 -21.15 11.08
N TRP A 327 -18.76 -19.95 11.47
CA TRP A 327 -18.38 -19.35 12.74
C TRP A 327 -19.54 -19.23 13.74
N PHE A 328 -20.75 -19.66 13.36
CA PHE A 328 -21.95 -19.61 14.19
C PHE A 328 -22.93 -20.74 13.86
#